data_AF-A0A1S8WYF5-F1
#
_entry.id   AF-A0A1S8WYF5-F1
#
_cell.length_a   1.000
_cell.length_b   1.000
_cell.length_c   1.000
_cell.angle_alpha   90.00
_cell.angle_beta   90.00
_cell.angle_gamma   90.00
#
_symmetry.space_group_name_H-M   'P 1'
#
loop_
_entity.id
_entity.type
_entity.pdbx_description
1 polymer ?
#
loop_
_entity_poly.entity_id
_entity_poly.type
_entity_poly.pdbx_seq_one_letter_code
_entity_poly.pdbx_strand_id
1 'polypeptide(L)'
;DWDDAVHKVVSFVHRCITCLVATDAPEIALRLFLQASLVIDRVEFSKRESMTYEFVSQALTLYEEGVSEARAQIDSMSLITSTLCQLRCFTDDNRNTLRTQCSRAAAHLLRKHDQSRAVAASAHLYWPLPILMRQNVKPSVMVSLTEKPVKTETVRECLEQLSESDLKVLRDGTAALACLDRAARLAQDCMDTTVKAQLFMNILNHAISLRLQNCLESDALC
;
A
#
# COMPACT_ATOMS: atom_id res chain seq x y z
N ASP A 1 18.20 8.61 -27.19
CA ASP A 1 18.06 7.66 -26.08
C ASP A 1 16.98 8.09 -25.10
N TRP A 2 15.79 7.49 -25.22
CA TRP A 2 14.70 7.65 -24.24
C TRP A 2 15.11 7.10 -22.87
N ASP A 3 15.65 5.88 -22.86
CA ASP A 3 16.08 5.17 -21.66
C ASP A 3 17.08 5.97 -20.82
N ASP A 4 18.12 6.53 -21.46
CA ASP A 4 19.13 7.34 -20.78
C ASP A 4 18.55 8.67 -20.26
N ALA A 5 17.62 9.29 -21.00
CA ALA A 5 16.96 10.52 -20.56
C ALA A 5 16.08 10.27 -19.33
N VAL A 6 15.25 9.22 -19.34
CA VAL A 6 14.42 8.83 -18.18
C VAL A 6 15.29 8.50 -16.99
N HIS A 7 16.34 7.70 -17.20
CA HIS A 7 17.27 7.33 -16.12
C HIS A 7 17.88 8.56 -15.46
N LYS A 8 18.36 9.53 -16.24
CA LYS A 8 18.91 10.80 -15.72
C LYS A 8 17.90 11.58 -14.89
N VAL A 9 16.63 11.63 -15.32
CA VAL A 9 15.57 12.32 -14.58
C VAL A 9 15.27 11.60 -13.26
N VAL A 10 15.11 10.28 -13.27
CA VAL A 10 14.84 9.51 -12.04
C VAL A 10 16.01 9.60 -11.06
N SER A 11 17.25 9.52 -11.54
CA SER A 11 18.44 9.73 -10.70
C SER A 11 18.53 11.15 -10.13
N PHE A 12 18.09 12.15 -10.89
CA PHE A 12 17.99 13.52 -10.39
C PHE A 12 16.94 13.63 -9.27
N VAL A 13 15.75 13.05 -9.46
CA VAL A 13 14.69 13.00 -8.44
C VAL A 13 15.19 12.33 -7.15
N HIS A 14 15.84 11.16 -7.28
CA HIS A 14 16.43 10.45 -6.15
C HIS A 14 17.40 11.33 -5.35
N ARG A 15 18.32 12.02 -6.04
CA ARG A 15 19.28 12.91 -5.40
C ARG A 15 18.59 14.04 -4.64
N CYS A 16 17.55 14.65 -5.23
CA CYS A 16 16.77 15.69 -4.57
C CYS A 16 16.08 15.19 -3.29
N ILE A 17 15.47 13.99 -3.34
CA ILE A 17 14.82 13.40 -2.17
C ILE A 17 15.86 13.04 -1.09
N THR A 18 17.02 12.51 -1.49
CA THR A 18 18.12 12.20 -0.57
C THR A 18 18.64 13.45 0.15
N CYS A 19 18.69 14.61 -0.53
CA CYS A 19 19.02 15.88 0.13
C CYS A 19 17.98 16.29 1.20
N LEU A 20 16.70 15.95 1.02
CA LEU A 20 15.67 16.20 2.03
C LEU A 20 15.78 15.27 3.24
N VAL A 21 16.30 14.05 3.07
CA VAL A 21 16.59 13.17 4.21
C VAL A 21 17.58 13.84 5.17
N ALA A 22 18.54 14.60 4.65
CA ALA A 22 19.51 15.34 5.46
C ALA A 22 18.93 16.52 6.26
N THR A 23 17.66 16.91 6.01
CA THR A 23 16.99 18.01 6.74
C THR A 23 16.16 17.54 7.94
N ASP A 24 16.37 16.30 8.41
CA ASP A 24 15.66 15.69 9.55
C ASP A 24 14.12 15.67 9.38
N ALA A 25 13.65 15.44 8.14
CA ALA A 25 12.24 15.37 7.79
C ALA A 25 11.87 14.01 7.14
N PRO A 26 11.99 12.88 7.88
CA PRO A 26 11.88 11.54 7.33
C PRO A 26 10.51 11.23 6.72
N GLU A 27 9.42 11.74 7.30
CA GLU A 27 8.06 11.54 6.77
C GLU A 27 7.86 12.15 5.37
N ILE A 28 8.43 13.33 5.14
CA ILE A 28 8.30 14.03 3.85
C ILE A 28 9.11 13.29 2.79
N ALA A 29 10.34 12.92 3.12
CA ALA A 29 11.20 12.15 2.22
C ALA A 29 10.58 10.79 1.88
N LEU A 30 10.05 10.07 2.88
CA LEU A 30 9.33 8.80 2.69
C LEU A 30 8.16 8.96 1.72
N ARG A 31 7.31 9.98 1.93
CA ARG A 31 6.16 10.25 1.05
C ARG A 31 6.61 10.51 -0.38
N LEU A 32 7.69 11.28 -0.58
CA LEU A 32 8.24 11.56 -1.90
C LEU A 32 8.83 10.32 -2.57
N PHE A 33 9.55 9.46 -1.83
CA PHE A 33 10.04 8.20 -2.37
C PHE A 33 8.89 7.33 -2.87
N LEU A 34 7.83 7.16 -2.07
CA LEU A 34 6.66 6.34 -2.46
C LEU A 34 5.90 6.93 -3.65
N GLN A 35 5.71 8.26 -3.69
CA GLN A 35 5.08 8.92 -4.84
C GLN A 35 5.91 8.76 -6.11
N ALA A 36 7.23 8.94 -6.02
CA ALA A 36 8.11 8.72 -7.16
C ALA A 36 8.09 7.26 -7.61
N SER A 37 8.04 6.27 -6.70
CA SER A 37 7.86 4.85 -7.07
C SER A 37 6.61 4.63 -7.92
N LEU A 38 5.47 5.22 -7.56
CA LEU A 38 4.23 5.10 -8.36
C LEU A 38 4.36 5.71 -9.76
N VAL A 39 5.09 6.82 -9.89
CA VAL A 39 5.33 7.46 -11.18
C VAL A 39 6.31 6.64 -12.03
N ILE A 40 7.42 6.20 -11.44
CA ILE A 40 8.43 5.37 -12.11
C ILE A 40 7.80 4.07 -12.61
N ASP A 41 6.90 3.47 -11.82
CA ASP A 41 6.12 2.30 -12.22
C ASP A 41 5.25 2.53 -13.45
N ARG A 42 4.92 3.77 -13.84
CA ARG A 42 4.13 4.03 -15.06
C ARG A 42 4.97 4.37 -16.28
N VAL A 43 6.29 4.47 -16.14
CA VAL A 43 7.19 4.82 -17.23
C VAL A 43 7.92 3.56 -17.70
N GLU A 44 7.83 3.24 -18.98
CA GLU A 44 8.54 2.10 -19.57
C GLU A 44 10.00 2.48 -19.91
N PHE A 45 10.95 1.85 -19.22
CA PHE A 45 12.39 1.95 -19.46
C PHE A 45 13.14 0.77 -18.81
N SER A 46 14.36 0.46 -19.28
CA SER A 46 15.09 -0.76 -18.86
C SER A 46 15.30 -0.94 -17.36
N LYS A 47 15.52 0.17 -16.62
CA LYS A 47 15.80 0.14 -15.18
C LYS A 47 14.57 0.36 -14.29
N ARG A 48 13.36 0.33 -14.85
CA ARG A 48 12.08 0.58 -14.15
C ARG A 48 11.97 -0.19 -12.84
N GLU A 49 12.13 -1.51 -12.88
CA GLU A 49 11.98 -2.36 -11.69
C GLU A 49 13.03 -2.04 -10.62
N SER A 50 14.31 -2.00 -11.00
CA SER A 50 15.42 -1.76 -10.09
C SER A 50 15.33 -0.39 -9.40
N MET A 51 14.99 0.67 -10.15
CA MET A 51 14.84 2.00 -9.56
C MET A 51 13.59 2.10 -8.68
N THR A 52 12.48 1.49 -9.08
CA THR A 52 11.27 1.46 -8.24
C THR A 52 11.54 0.74 -6.92
N TYR A 53 12.26 -0.39 -6.96
CA TYR A 53 12.65 -1.16 -5.79
C TYR A 53 13.51 -0.33 -4.83
N GLU A 54 14.51 0.38 -5.37
CA GLU A 54 15.39 1.23 -4.57
C GLU A 54 14.61 2.31 -3.80
N PHE A 55 13.69 3.01 -4.48
CA PHE A 55 12.87 4.04 -3.84
C PHE A 55 11.97 3.47 -2.73
N VAL A 56 11.32 2.33 -2.97
CA VAL A 56 10.49 1.67 -1.96
C VAL A 56 11.33 1.19 -0.77
N SER A 57 12.50 0.61 -1.04
CA SER A 57 13.41 0.15 0.01
C SER A 57 13.87 1.31 0.89
N GLN A 58 14.20 2.47 0.30
CA GLN A 58 14.57 3.67 1.06
C GLN A 58 13.40 4.22 1.88
N ALA A 59 12.18 4.19 1.35
CA ALA A 59 10.99 4.56 2.11
C ALA A 59 10.77 3.65 3.33
N LEU A 60 10.98 2.34 3.18
CA LEU A 60 10.90 1.37 4.29
C LEU A 60 12.00 1.61 5.33
N THR A 61 13.24 1.89 4.92
CA THR A 61 14.34 2.24 5.84
C THR A 61 14.01 3.51 6.62
N LEU A 62 13.53 4.56 5.95
CA LEU A 62 13.13 5.81 6.62
C LEU A 62 11.98 5.61 7.60
N TYR A 63 11.04 4.72 7.29
CA TYR A 63 9.97 4.33 8.22
C TYR A 63 10.55 3.69 9.49
N GLU A 64 11.45 2.72 9.34
CA GLU A 64 12.03 1.98 10.48
C GLU A 64 12.96 2.83 11.35
N GLU A 65 13.74 3.72 10.74
CA GLU A 65 14.80 4.49 11.43
C GLU A 65 14.38 5.91 11.82
N GLY A 66 13.48 6.54 11.05
CA GLY A 66 13.17 7.97 11.16
C GLY A 66 11.78 8.30 11.69
N VAL A 67 10.79 7.41 11.59
CA VAL A 67 9.40 7.71 11.99
C VAL A 67 9.11 7.14 13.38
N SER A 68 9.13 8.00 14.39
CA SER A 68 8.98 7.61 15.81
C SER A 68 7.61 7.93 16.41
N GLU A 69 6.91 8.96 15.90
CA GLU A 69 5.61 9.36 16.43
C GLU A 69 4.53 8.36 16.04
N ALA A 70 3.73 7.91 17.00
CA ALA A 70 2.81 6.78 16.81
C ALA A 70 1.76 7.02 15.73
N ARG A 71 1.22 8.24 15.62
CA ARG A 71 0.25 8.57 14.57
C ARG A 71 0.92 8.59 13.19
N ALA A 72 2.09 9.22 13.07
CA ALA A 72 2.91 9.25 11.88
C ALA A 72 3.32 7.85 11.41
N GLN A 73 3.59 6.93 12.35
CA GLN A 73 3.87 5.52 12.03
C GLN A 73 2.68 4.84 11.35
N ILE A 74 1.46 5.01 11.87
CA ILE A 74 0.26 4.44 11.23
C ILE A 74 0.02 5.04 9.85
N ASP A 75 0.11 6.37 9.73
CA ASP A 75 -0.14 7.07 8.48
C ASP A 75 0.91 6.68 7.42
N SER A 76 2.19 6.55 7.82
CA SER A 76 3.28 6.07 6.96
C SER A 76 3.12 4.61 6.57
N MET A 77 2.79 3.73 7.52
CA MET A 77 2.56 2.30 7.24
C MET A 77 1.39 2.11 6.27
N SER A 78 0.29 2.82 6.49
CA SER A 78 -0.89 2.78 5.60
C SER A 78 -0.53 3.21 4.17
N LEU A 79 0.30 4.25 4.06
CA LEU A 79 0.78 4.74 2.76
C LEU A 79 1.72 3.73 2.08
N ILE A 80 2.64 3.10 2.82
CA ILE A 80 3.53 2.05 2.30
C ILE A 80 2.69 0.88 1.78
N THR A 81 1.76 0.35 2.58
CA THR A 81 0.89 -0.76 2.19
C THR A 81 0.09 -0.40 0.93
N SER A 82 -0.51 0.79 0.89
CA SER A 82 -1.27 1.25 -0.28
C SER A 82 -0.42 1.41 -1.53
N THR A 83 0.83 1.89 -1.39
CA THR A 83 1.76 2.04 -2.50
C THR A 83 2.14 0.68 -3.07
N LEU A 84 2.51 -0.27 -2.21
CA LEU A 84 2.87 -1.63 -2.63
C LEU A 84 1.71 -2.36 -3.34
N CYS A 85 0.46 -2.15 -2.92
CA CYS A 85 -0.71 -2.69 -3.61
C CYS A 85 -0.90 -2.15 -5.04
N GLN A 86 -0.30 -1.00 -5.37
CA GLN A 86 -0.46 -0.33 -6.66
C GLN A 86 0.67 -0.59 -7.64
N LEU A 87 1.88 -0.91 -7.15
CA LEU A 87 3.06 -1.14 -7.99
C LEU A 87 2.96 -2.44 -8.79
N ARG A 88 3.32 -2.38 -10.08
CA ARG A 88 3.13 -3.49 -11.02
C ARG A 88 4.42 -3.98 -11.67
N CYS A 89 5.50 -3.20 -11.60
CA CYS A 89 6.75 -3.50 -12.28
C CYS A 89 7.60 -4.62 -11.67
N PHE A 90 7.20 -5.18 -10.53
CA PHE A 90 8.04 -6.14 -9.80
C PHE A 90 7.84 -7.58 -10.27
N THR A 91 8.96 -8.28 -10.42
CA THR A 91 9.02 -9.74 -10.42
C THR A 91 8.47 -10.33 -9.12
N ASP A 92 8.10 -11.60 -9.15
CA ASP A 92 7.52 -12.29 -8.00
C ASP A 92 8.46 -12.29 -6.78
N ASP A 93 9.77 -12.44 -6.99
CA ASP A 93 10.79 -12.47 -5.94
C ASP A 93 10.91 -11.11 -5.23
N ASN A 94 11.06 -10.03 -6.00
CA ASN A 94 11.14 -8.67 -5.46
C ASN A 94 9.84 -8.28 -4.76
N ARG A 95 8.70 -8.64 -5.35
CA ARG A 95 7.38 -8.41 -4.75
C ARG A 95 7.24 -9.14 -3.42
N ASN A 96 7.56 -10.42 -3.36
CA ASN A 96 7.46 -11.23 -2.13
C ASN A 96 8.39 -10.71 -1.03
N THR A 97 9.57 -10.22 -1.41
CA THR A 97 10.50 -9.57 -0.48
C THR A 97 9.88 -8.32 0.15
N LEU A 98 9.36 -7.40 -0.68
CA LEU A 98 8.73 -6.16 -0.20
C LEU A 98 7.45 -6.42 0.61
N ARG A 99 6.63 -7.40 0.21
CA ARG A 99 5.46 -7.84 0.98
C ARG A 99 5.85 -8.28 2.39
N THR A 100 6.87 -9.13 2.49
CA THR A 100 7.36 -9.65 3.77
C THR A 100 7.94 -8.54 4.64
N GLN A 101 8.71 -7.61 4.06
CA GLN A 101 9.25 -6.45 4.76
C GLN A 101 8.13 -5.56 5.30
N CYS A 102 7.11 -5.24 4.49
CA CYS A 102 5.97 -4.44 4.93
C CYS A 102 5.17 -5.13 6.04
N SER A 103 4.85 -6.43 5.90
CA SER A 103 4.16 -7.22 6.93
C SER A 103 4.94 -7.30 8.24
N ARG A 104 6.28 -7.41 8.17
CA ARG A 104 7.16 -7.35 9.34
C ARG A 104 7.07 -5.98 10.00
N ALA A 105 7.23 -4.91 9.22
CA ALA A 105 7.21 -3.54 9.71
C ALA A 105 5.85 -3.17 10.34
N ALA A 106 4.73 -3.64 9.78
CA ALA A 106 3.39 -3.49 10.36
C ALA A 106 3.27 -4.17 11.74
N ALA A 107 3.89 -5.34 11.91
CA ALA A 107 3.85 -6.06 13.17
C ALA A 107 4.80 -5.48 14.25
N HIS A 108 5.70 -4.57 13.89
CA HIS A 108 6.64 -3.91 14.80
C HIS A 108 6.20 -2.51 15.27
N LEU A 109 4.98 -2.07 14.91
CA LEU A 109 4.39 -0.83 15.45
C LEU A 109 4.38 -0.82 17.00
N LEU A 110 4.46 0.34 17.62
CA LEU A 110 4.59 0.43 19.09
C LEU A 110 3.35 -0.10 19.84
N ARG A 111 2.15 0.19 19.34
CA ARG A 111 0.88 -0.08 20.04
C ARG A 111 0.20 -1.32 19.47
N LYS A 112 -0.22 -2.27 20.32
CA LYS A 112 -0.86 -3.53 19.90
C LYS A 112 -2.11 -3.34 19.01
N HIS A 113 -2.94 -2.33 19.31
CA HIS A 113 -4.13 -2.06 18.50
C HIS A 113 -3.76 -1.52 17.11
N ASP A 114 -2.66 -0.78 16.99
CA ASP A 114 -2.14 -0.30 15.71
C ASP A 114 -1.45 -1.41 14.92
N GLN A 115 -0.69 -2.27 15.60
CA GLN A 115 -0.17 -3.51 15.02
C GLN A 115 -1.31 -4.36 14.43
N SER A 116 -2.40 -4.59 15.18
CA SER A 116 -3.55 -5.37 14.71
C SER A 116 -4.17 -4.77 13.44
N ARG A 117 -4.39 -3.44 13.41
CA ARG A 117 -4.93 -2.75 12.22
C ARG A 117 -4.00 -2.84 11.01
N ALA A 118 -2.71 -2.57 11.20
CA ALA A 118 -1.75 -2.57 10.10
C ALA A 118 -1.51 -3.99 9.56
N VAL A 119 -1.38 -4.99 10.43
CA VAL A 119 -1.23 -6.39 10.04
C VAL A 119 -2.46 -6.91 9.29
N ALA A 120 -3.67 -6.50 9.70
CA ALA A 120 -4.87 -6.82 8.94
C ALA A 120 -4.84 -6.20 7.53
N ALA A 121 -4.42 -4.92 7.41
CA ALA A 121 -4.29 -4.24 6.13
C ALA A 121 -3.24 -4.86 5.21
N SER A 122 -2.16 -5.45 5.76
CA SER A 122 -1.16 -6.20 4.98
C SER A 122 -1.75 -7.40 4.22
N ALA A 123 -2.92 -7.91 4.59
CA ALA A 123 -3.60 -8.94 3.81
C ALA A 123 -3.89 -8.51 2.36
N HIS A 124 -4.10 -7.20 2.11
CA HIS A 124 -4.29 -6.66 0.76
C HIS A 124 -3.07 -6.82 -0.15
N LEU A 125 -1.88 -6.93 0.44
CA LEU A 125 -0.66 -7.16 -0.32
C LEU A 125 -0.67 -8.53 -0.98
N TYR A 126 -1.24 -9.53 -0.31
CA TYR A 126 -1.32 -10.92 -0.75
C TYR A 126 -2.61 -11.23 -1.51
N TRP A 127 -3.62 -10.38 -1.39
CA TRP A 127 -4.85 -10.52 -2.15
C TRP A 127 -5.33 -9.15 -2.64
N PRO A 128 -4.74 -8.65 -3.75
CA PRO A 128 -5.12 -7.35 -4.28
C PRO A 128 -6.59 -7.35 -4.65
N LEU A 129 -7.29 -6.36 -4.12
CA LEU A 129 -8.68 -6.12 -4.46
C LEU A 129 -8.71 -5.33 -5.77
N PRO A 130 -9.41 -5.80 -6.82
CA PRO A 130 -9.75 -4.93 -7.92
C PRO A 130 -10.50 -3.74 -7.32
N ILE A 131 -10.16 -2.51 -7.73
CA ILE A 131 -10.91 -1.34 -7.34
C ILE A 131 -12.36 -1.61 -7.75
N LEU A 132 -13.23 -1.81 -6.77
CA LEU A 132 -14.66 -1.89 -7.00
C LEU A 132 -15.09 -0.49 -7.45
N MET A 133 -15.00 -0.24 -8.76
CA MET A 133 -15.65 0.88 -9.39
C MET A 133 -17.13 0.72 -9.08
N ARG A 134 -17.63 1.47 -8.09
CA ARG A 134 -19.06 1.59 -7.88
C ARG A 134 -19.61 2.29 -9.13
N GLN A 135 -20.11 1.49 -10.07
CA GLN A 135 -20.90 2.04 -11.17
C GLN A 135 -22.07 2.81 -10.55
N ASN A 136 -22.31 4.02 -11.04
CA ASN A 136 -23.37 4.94 -10.58
C ASN A 136 -23.17 5.61 -9.20
N VAL A 137 -21.96 5.64 -8.63
CA VAL A 137 -21.67 6.57 -7.52
C VAL A 137 -20.98 7.80 -8.08
N LYS A 138 -21.70 8.93 -8.12
CA LYS A 138 -21.06 10.24 -8.23
C LYS A 138 -20.13 10.37 -7.02
N PRO A 139 -18.81 10.57 -7.19
CA PRO A 139 -17.93 10.77 -6.05
C PRO A 139 -18.40 12.01 -5.29
N SER A 140 -18.86 11.83 -4.07
CA SER A 140 -19.25 12.92 -3.17
C SER A 140 -18.00 13.56 -2.59
N VAL A 141 -17.15 14.16 -3.43
CA VAL A 141 -16.08 15.04 -2.95
C VAL A 141 -15.96 16.22 -3.92
N MET A 142 -16.18 17.41 -3.35
CA MET A 142 -16.08 18.75 -3.93
C MET A 142 -17.25 19.22 -4.81
N VAL A 143 -18.31 19.70 -4.15
CA VAL A 143 -19.20 20.71 -4.76
C VAL A 143 -18.40 22.01 -4.81
N SER A 144 -17.80 22.33 -5.96
CA SER A 144 -17.31 23.69 -6.20
C SER A 144 -18.54 24.59 -6.36
N LEU A 145 -18.77 25.50 -5.42
CA LEU A 145 -19.97 26.36 -5.41
C LEU A 145 -19.98 27.45 -6.48
N THR A 146 -18.93 27.56 -7.28
CA THR A 146 -18.89 28.44 -8.43
C THR A 146 -17.92 27.84 -9.43
N GLU A 147 -18.44 27.27 -10.51
CA GLU A 147 -18.01 27.54 -11.89
C GLU A 147 -18.66 26.53 -12.84
N LYS A 148 -18.87 26.99 -14.08
CA LYS A 148 -19.52 26.27 -15.18
C LYS A 148 -18.93 24.86 -15.36
N PRO A 149 -19.71 23.90 -15.90
CA PRO A 149 -19.24 22.54 -16.11
C PRO A 149 -18.03 22.56 -17.06
N VAL A 150 -16.83 22.54 -16.47
CA VAL A 150 -15.63 22.14 -17.18
C VAL A 150 -15.88 20.69 -17.59
N LYS A 151 -15.63 20.37 -18.86
CA LYS A 151 -15.53 18.98 -19.29
C LYS A 151 -14.33 18.41 -18.54
N THR A 152 -14.58 17.90 -17.34
CA THR A 152 -13.59 17.15 -16.58
C THR A 152 -13.34 15.91 -17.43
N GLU A 153 -12.27 15.95 -18.20
CA GLU A 153 -11.59 14.75 -18.68
C GLU A 153 -11.46 13.87 -17.46
N THR A 154 -12.36 12.90 -17.42
CA THR A 154 -12.53 12.06 -16.25
C THR A 154 -11.19 11.41 -15.99
N VAL A 155 -10.74 11.40 -14.72
CA VAL A 155 -9.65 10.60 -14.13
C VAL A 155 -9.68 9.09 -14.54
N ARG A 156 -10.72 8.69 -15.28
CA ARG A 156 -11.03 7.43 -15.93
C ARG A 156 -9.92 6.83 -16.80
N GLU A 157 -8.99 7.60 -17.36
CA GLU A 157 -7.99 7.05 -18.31
C GLU A 157 -6.75 6.41 -17.67
N CYS A 158 -6.51 6.55 -16.35
CA CYS A 158 -5.24 6.08 -15.74
C CYS A 158 -5.29 4.69 -15.07
N LEU A 159 -6.43 4.00 -15.05
CA LEU A 159 -6.56 2.71 -14.35
C LEU A 159 -6.64 1.55 -15.34
N GLU A 160 -5.50 1.19 -15.92
CA GLU A 160 -5.33 -0.12 -16.55
C GLU A 160 -5.82 -1.21 -15.58
N GLN A 161 -6.84 -1.96 -15.97
CA GLN A 161 -7.31 -3.10 -15.21
C GLN A 161 -6.21 -4.17 -15.23
N LEU A 162 -5.83 -4.70 -14.06
CA LEU A 162 -4.94 -5.87 -14.00
C LEU A 162 -5.63 -7.03 -14.73
N SER A 163 -4.89 -7.75 -15.58
CA SER A 163 -5.44 -8.93 -16.23
C SER A 163 -5.78 -10.00 -15.19
N GLU A 164 -6.71 -10.89 -15.52
CA GLU A 164 -7.08 -11.98 -14.61
C GLU A 164 -5.89 -12.91 -14.34
N SER A 165 -4.98 -13.08 -15.31
CA SER A 165 -3.72 -13.81 -15.14
C SER A 165 -2.80 -13.13 -14.12
N ASP A 166 -2.61 -11.81 -14.20
CA ASP A 166 -1.73 -11.10 -13.26
C ASP A 166 -2.29 -11.16 -11.83
N LEU A 167 -3.61 -11.05 -11.69
CA LEU A 167 -4.28 -11.20 -10.39
C LEU A 167 -4.08 -12.59 -9.79
N LYS A 168 -4.04 -13.66 -10.60
CA LYS A 168 -3.78 -15.02 -10.10
C LYS A 168 -2.37 -15.16 -9.55
N VAL A 169 -1.36 -14.57 -10.20
CA VAL A 169 0.03 -14.59 -9.72
C VAL A 169 0.18 -13.78 -8.42
N LEU A 170 -0.65 -12.76 -8.25
CA LEU A 170 -0.62 -11.91 -7.06
C LEU A 170 -1.32 -12.52 -5.85
N ARG A 171 -2.23 -13.48 -6.04
CA ARG A 171 -3.14 -14.03 -5.02
C ARG A 171 -2.49 -15.16 -4.23
N ASP A 172 -2.31 -14.91 -2.95
CA ASP A 172 -1.88 -15.87 -1.94
C ASP A 172 -2.86 -15.83 -0.76
N GLY A 173 -3.86 -16.71 -0.83
CA GLY A 173 -4.92 -16.79 0.18
C GLY A 173 -4.40 -17.21 1.55
N THR A 174 -3.44 -18.13 1.60
CA THR A 174 -2.85 -18.61 2.86
C THR A 174 -2.06 -17.51 3.56
N ALA A 175 -1.26 -16.73 2.83
CA ALA A 175 -0.56 -15.59 3.41
C ALA A 175 -1.51 -14.46 3.84
N ALA A 176 -2.57 -14.19 3.06
CA ALA A 176 -3.60 -13.22 3.45
C ALA A 176 -4.30 -13.62 4.76
N LEU A 177 -4.68 -14.90 4.89
CA LEU A 177 -5.33 -15.42 6.11
C LEU A 177 -4.36 -15.45 7.29
N ALA A 178 -3.09 -15.75 7.08
CA ALA A 178 -2.07 -15.69 8.13
C ALA A 178 -1.92 -14.27 8.70
N CYS A 179 -2.07 -13.24 7.86
CA CYS A 179 -2.12 -11.84 8.31
C CYS A 179 -3.35 -11.61 9.20
N LEU A 180 -4.54 -12.04 8.77
CA LEU A 180 -5.78 -11.86 9.55
C LEU A 180 -5.76 -12.63 10.88
N ASP A 181 -5.27 -13.86 10.88
CA ASP A 181 -5.10 -14.69 12.08
C ASP A 181 -4.11 -14.05 13.08
N ARG A 182 -2.99 -13.51 12.58
CA ARG A 182 -2.07 -12.73 13.43
C ARG A 182 -2.73 -11.45 13.96
N ALA A 183 -3.50 -10.73 13.14
CA ALA A 183 -4.23 -9.54 13.56
C ALA A 183 -5.26 -9.85 14.65
N ALA A 184 -5.95 -11.00 14.56
CA ALA A 184 -6.92 -11.47 15.54
C ALA A 184 -6.26 -11.79 16.89
N ARG A 185 -5.10 -12.46 16.89
CA ARG A 185 -4.30 -12.65 18.13
C ARG A 185 -3.94 -11.32 18.80
N LEU A 186 -3.51 -10.33 18.01
CA LEU A 186 -3.19 -9.00 18.53
C LEU A 186 -4.43 -8.25 19.06
N ALA A 187 -5.58 -8.41 18.42
CA ALA A 187 -6.85 -7.86 18.90
C ALA A 187 -7.29 -8.50 20.21
N GLN A 188 -7.09 -9.81 20.37
CA GLN A 188 -7.44 -10.55 21.58
C GLN A 188 -6.68 -10.04 22.81
N ASP A 189 -5.42 -9.66 22.62
CA ASP A 189 -4.53 -9.09 23.65
C ASP A 189 -4.90 -7.67 24.11
N CYS A 190 -5.85 -7.01 23.43
CA CYS A 190 -6.28 -5.67 23.83
C CYS A 190 -7.19 -5.74 25.07
N MET A 191 -6.90 -4.94 26.10
CA MET A 191 -7.68 -4.94 27.36
C MET A 191 -9.00 -4.19 27.23
N ASP A 192 -9.02 -3.10 26.46
CA ASP A 192 -10.22 -2.30 26.22
C ASP A 192 -11.20 -3.07 25.32
N THR A 193 -12.40 -3.33 25.84
CA THR A 193 -13.46 -4.10 25.16
C THR A 193 -14.02 -3.38 23.93
N THR A 194 -14.09 -2.04 23.96
CA THR A 194 -14.55 -1.22 22.85
C THR A 194 -13.53 -1.26 21.72
N VAL A 195 -12.26 -1.08 22.04
CA VAL A 195 -11.17 -1.19 21.05
C VAL A 195 -11.10 -2.60 20.48
N LYS A 196 -11.20 -3.64 21.33
CA LYS A 196 -11.22 -5.03 20.89
C LYS A 196 -12.36 -5.31 19.90
N ALA A 197 -13.58 -4.85 20.20
CA ALA A 197 -14.72 -4.99 19.30
C ALA A 197 -14.48 -4.29 17.96
N GLN A 198 -13.92 -3.07 17.98
CA GLN A 198 -13.56 -2.33 16.75
C GLN A 198 -12.51 -3.07 15.91
N LEU A 199 -11.51 -3.69 16.54
CA LEU A 199 -10.49 -4.47 15.84
C LEU A 199 -11.08 -5.72 15.20
N PHE A 200 -11.91 -6.48 15.91
CA PHE A 200 -12.58 -7.64 15.33
C PHE A 200 -13.54 -7.27 14.19
N MET A 201 -14.29 -6.17 14.31
CA MET A 201 -15.10 -5.66 13.19
C MET A 201 -14.23 -5.33 11.97
N ASN A 202 -13.06 -4.72 12.18
CA ASN A 202 -12.13 -4.42 11.09
C ASN A 202 -11.59 -5.70 10.43
N ILE A 203 -11.17 -6.69 11.23
CA ILE A 203 -10.67 -7.99 10.72
C ILE A 203 -11.77 -8.71 9.94
N LEU A 204 -13.00 -8.72 10.45
CA LEU A 204 -14.16 -9.30 9.77
C LEU A 204 -14.42 -8.62 8.42
N ASN A 205 -14.33 -7.28 8.35
CA ASN A 205 -14.47 -6.57 7.08
C ASN A 205 -13.41 -7.00 6.04
N HIS A 206 -12.17 -7.24 6.46
CA HIS A 206 -11.13 -7.76 5.57
C HIS A 206 -11.45 -9.19 5.13
N ALA A 207 -11.86 -10.07 6.04
CA ALA A 207 -12.25 -11.44 5.72
C ALA A 207 -13.42 -11.51 4.73
N ILE A 208 -14.47 -10.70 4.94
CA ILE A 208 -15.60 -10.57 4.01
C ILE A 208 -15.10 -10.10 2.63
N SER A 209 -14.20 -9.12 2.60
CA SER A 209 -13.64 -8.62 1.34
C SER A 209 -12.85 -9.69 0.58
N LEU A 210 -12.10 -10.56 1.28
CA LEU A 210 -11.41 -11.71 0.66
C LEU A 210 -12.42 -12.71 0.10
N ARG A 211 -13.49 -13.00 0.86
CA ARG A 211 -14.53 -13.93 0.45
C ARG A 211 -15.29 -13.48 -0.80
N LEU A 212 -15.63 -12.20 -0.88
CA LEU A 212 -16.30 -11.59 -2.04
C LEU A 212 -15.43 -11.65 -3.32
N GLN A 213 -14.11 -11.81 -3.17
CA GLN A 213 -13.17 -11.92 -4.28
C GLN A 213 -12.80 -13.38 -4.63
N ASN A 214 -13.58 -14.34 -4.13
CA ASN A 214 -13.43 -15.79 -4.33
C ASN A 214 -12.16 -16.39 -3.71
N CYS A 215 -11.69 -15.87 -2.57
CA CYS A 215 -10.74 -16.58 -1.73
C CYS A 215 -11.49 -17.71 -1.00
N LEU A 216 -11.36 -18.96 -1.46
CA LEU A 216 -12.08 -20.12 -0.91
C LEU A 216 -11.54 -20.52 0.46
N GLU A 217 -10.27 -20.25 0.72
CA GLU A 217 -9.59 -20.52 1.98
C GLU A 217 -10.18 -19.70 3.15
N SER A 218 -10.89 -18.61 2.85
CA SER A 218 -11.54 -17.77 3.86
C SER A 218 -12.79 -18.39 4.50
N ASP A 219 -13.29 -19.52 3.97
CA ASP A 219 -14.45 -20.23 4.54
C ASP A 219 -14.19 -20.77 5.96
N ALA A 220 -12.92 -20.90 6.38
CA ALA A 220 -12.56 -21.35 7.73
C ALA A 220 -12.60 -20.24 8.81
N LEU A 221 -12.75 -18.97 8.41
CA LEU A 221 -12.77 -17.81 9.33
C LEU A 221 -14.19 -17.29 9.64
N CYS A 222 -15.19 -17.66 8.84
CA CYS A 222 -16.61 -17.28 9.01
C CYS A 222 -17.35 -18.30 9.89
#